data_AF-A0A2H0SH73-F1
#
_entry.id   AF-A0A2H0SH73-F1
#
_cell.length_a   1.000
_cell.length_b   1.000
_cell.length_c   1.000
_cell.angle_alpha   90.00
_cell.angle_beta   90.00
_cell.angle_gamma   90.00
#
_symmetry.space_group_name_H-M   'P 1'
#
loop_
_entity.id
_entity.type
_entity.pdbx_description
1 polymer ?
#
loop_
_entity_poly.entity_id
_entity_poly.type
_entity_poly.pdbx_seq_one_letter_code
_entity_poly.pdbx_strand_id
1 'polypeptide(L)'
;MFLKKSKMSQQGGLIKIIIIFIIVVLILSILNIDVRGIVESEQVQTNFSYIWNVVKMVWSDYLSDPVTYFWNNIFIALLWTSFVDNMERIKAGEPTTLMQNAPMVDFAQ
;
A
#
# COMPACT_ATOMS: atom_id res chain seq x y z
N MET A 1 11.04 34.07 17.07
CA MET A 1 11.44 32.69 17.44
C MET A 1 10.29 31.77 17.04
N PHE A 2 10.42 31.01 15.95
CA PHE A 2 9.37 30.12 15.45
C PHE A 2 9.80 28.67 15.65
N LEU A 3 9.05 27.93 16.46
CA LEU A 3 9.30 26.50 16.68
C LEU A 3 8.70 25.70 15.52
N LYS A 4 9.57 25.21 14.64
CA LYS A 4 9.26 24.27 13.56
C LYS A 4 8.86 22.93 14.18
N LYS A 5 7.59 22.57 14.09
CA LYS A 5 7.08 21.25 14.50
C LYS A 5 7.60 20.18 13.54
N SER A 6 8.40 19.23 14.04
CA SER A 6 8.95 18.14 13.24
C SER A 6 7.86 17.12 12.89
N LYS A 7 7.81 16.69 11.62
CA LYS A 7 7.05 15.50 11.22
C LYS A 7 7.82 14.27 11.72
N MET A 8 7.34 13.63 12.79
CA MET A 8 7.84 12.31 13.16
C MET A 8 7.44 11.31 12.07
N SER A 9 8.42 10.62 11.49
CA SER A 9 8.20 9.62 10.45
C SER A 9 7.44 8.43 11.02
N GLN A 10 6.46 7.91 10.28
CA GLN A 10 5.70 6.70 10.63
C GLN A 10 6.53 5.40 10.45
N GLN A 11 7.78 5.40 10.89
CA GLN A 11 8.66 4.22 10.81
C GLN A 11 8.35 3.18 11.90
N GLY A 12 7.46 3.50 12.85
CA GLY A 12 7.11 2.60 13.95
C GLY A 12 6.14 1.46 13.59
N GLY A 13 5.41 1.53 12.46
CA GLY A 13 4.42 0.51 12.10
C GLY A 13 5.05 -0.82 11.70
N LEU A 14 5.98 -0.78 10.74
CA LEU A 14 6.66 -1.98 10.23
C LEU A 14 7.52 -2.66 11.31
N ILE A 15 8.23 -1.87 12.12
CA ILE A 15 9.07 -2.40 13.21
C ILE A 15 8.21 -3.12 14.26
N LYS A 16 7.03 -2.58 14.59
CA LYS A 16 6.09 -3.24 15.52
C LYS A 16 5.60 -4.58 14.98
N ILE A 17 5.29 -4.67 13.68
CA ILE A 17 4.85 -5.92 13.04
C ILE A 17 5.97 -6.97 13.10
N ILE A 18 7.22 -6.59 12.81
CA ILE A 18 8.37 -7.49 12.89
C ILE A 18 8.56 -8.00 14.32
N ILE A 19 8.46 -7.12 15.32
CA ILE A 19 8.58 -7.50 16.74
C ILE A 19 7.46 -8.48 17.13
N ILE A 20 6.21 -8.22 16.71
CA ILE A 20 5.08 -9.12 16.97
C ILE A 20 5.34 -10.49 16.33
N PHE A 21 5.83 -10.53 15.09
CA PHE A 21 6.13 -11.78 14.39
C PHE A 21 7.21 -12.58 15.13
N ILE A 22 8.27 -11.92 15.61
CA ILE A 22 9.32 -12.57 16.44
C ILE A 22 8.72 -13.14 17.72
N ILE A 23 7.86 -12.39 18.42
CA ILE A 23 7.20 -12.86 19.66
C ILE A 23 6.33 -14.11 19.36
N VAL A 24 5.58 -14.12 18.26
CA VAL A 24 4.78 -15.27 17.86
C VAL A 24 5.67 -16.51 17.62
N VAL A 25 6.78 -16.36 16.90
CA VAL A 25 7.73 -17.46 16.66
C VAL A 25 8.33 -17.97 17.98
N LEU A 26 8.65 -17.07 18.92
CA LEU A 26 9.14 -17.45 20.26
C LEU A 26 8.08 -18.21 21.06
N ILE A 27 6.81 -17.78 21.03
CA ILE A 27 5.70 -18.49 21.69
C ILE A 27 5.55 -19.89 21.09
N LEU A 28 5.56 -20.03 19.76
CA LEU A 28 5.51 -21.33 19.10
C LEU A 28 6.69 -22.24 19.50
N SER A 29 7.89 -21.66 19.64
CA SER A 29 9.08 -22.37 20.11
C SER A 29 8.93 -22.88 21.56
N ILE A 30 8.37 -22.07 22.46
CA ILE A 30 8.07 -22.49 23.86
C ILE A 30 7.05 -23.64 23.88
N LEU A 31 6.12 -23.68 22.93
CA LEU A 31 5.15 -24.76 22.76
C LEU A 31 5.75 -26.02 22.12
N ASN A 32 7.06 -26.08 21.90
CA ASN A 32 7.78 -27.16 21.19
C ASN A 32 7.25 -27.41 19.77
N ILE A 33 6.67 -26.39 19.14
CA ILE A 33 6.25 -26.47 17.74
C ILE A 33 7.48 -26.20 16.88
N ASP A 34 7.96 -27.23 16.19
CA ASP A 34 9.03 -27.10 15.21
C ASP A 34 8.50 -26.44 13.93
N VAL A 35 8.50 -25.10 13.93
CA VAL A 35 8.10 -24.30 12.77
C VAL A 35 8.90 -24.72 11.54
N ARG A 36 10.21 -24.97 11.68
CA ARG A 36 11.08 -25.38 10.58
C ARG A 36 10.65 -26.72 10.02
N GLY A 37 10.49 -27.74 10.86
CA GLY A 37 10.02 -29.06 10.44
C GLY A 37 8.66 -29.01 9.75
N ILE A 38 7.77 -28.10 10.17
CA ILE A 38 6.46 -27.90 9.53
C ILE A 38 6.61 -27.26 8.15
N VAL A 39 7.32 -26.13 8.01
CA VAL A 39 7.48 -25.49 6.69
C VAL A 39 8.37 -26.28 5.73
N GLU A 40 9.31 -27.06 6.24
CA GLU A 40 10.17 -27.95 5.43
C GLU A 40 9.48 -29.29 5.13
N SER A 41 8.35 -29.62 5.74
CA SER A 41 7.63 -30.86 5.46
C SER A 41 7.16 -30.94 4.00
N GLU A 42 7.28 -32.13 3.41
CA GLU A 42 6.85 -32.39 2.02
C GLU A 42 5.37 -32.03 1.80
N GLN A 43 4.53 -32.29 2.80
CA GLN A 43 3.10 -31.97 2.75
C GLN A 43 2.84 -30.46 2.66
N VAL A 44 3.50 -29.66 3.50
CA VAL A 44 3.33 -28.19 3.49
C VAL A 44 3.91 -27.59 2.21
N GLN A 45 5.11 -28.03 1.81
CA GLN A 45 5.74 -27.55 0.59
C GLN A 45 4.89 -27.86 -0.65
N THR A 46 4.34 -29.08 -0.76
CA THR A 46 3.50 -29.48 -1.89
C THR A 46 2.19 -28.70 -1.93
N ASN A 47 1.50 -28.57 -0.79
CA ASN A 47 0.25 -27.81 -0.71
C ASN A 47 0.46 -26.32 -0.99
N PHE A 48 1.51 -25.73 -0.42
CA PHE A 48 1.85 -24.34 -0.65
C PHE A 48 2.21 -24.10 -2.12
N SER A 49 3.03 -24.97 -2.72
CA SER A 49 3.40 -24.88 -4.13
C SER A 49 2.18 -24.98 -5.05
N TYR A 50 1.26 -25.91 -4.77
CA TYR A 50 0.01 -26.04 -5.52
C TYR A 50 -0.83 -24.76 -5.45
N ILE A 51 -1.10 -24.26 -4.25
CA ILE A 51 -1.90 -23.03 -4.06
C ILE A 51 -1.20 -21.85 -4.72
N TRP A 52 0.11 -21.71 -4.54
CA TRP A 52 0.89 -20.62 -5.12
C TRP A 52 0.87 -20.66 -6.64
N ASN A 53 0.91 -21.85 -7.25
CA ASN A 53 0.80 -22.00 -8.70
C ASN A 53 -0.60 -21.63 -9.20
N VAL A 54 -1.66 -22.00 -8.49
CA VAL A 54 -3.03 -21.56 -8.81
C VAL A 54 -3.16 -20.04 -8.70
N VAL A 55 -2.64 -19.44 -7.62
CA VAL A 55 -2.65 -17.98 -7.45
C VAL A 55 -1.90 -17.28 -8.57
N LYS A 56 -0.70 -17.77 -8.93
CA LYS A 56 0.07 -17.23 -10.05
C LYS A 56 -0.68 -17.35 -11.37
N MET A 57 -1.31 -18.49 -11.63
CA MET A 57 -2.12 -18.71 -12.84
C MET A 57 -3.30 -17.74 -12.88
N VAL A 58 -4.09 -17.65 -11.80
CA VAL A 58 -5.23 -16.74 -11.71
C VAL A 58 -4.78 -15.28 -11.90
N TRP A 59 -3.68 -14.90 -11.24
CA TRP A 59 -3.12 -13.57 -11.40
C TRP A 59 -2.70 -13.29 -12.83
N SER A 60 -1.84 -14.14 -13.39
CA SER A 60 -1.31 -14.02 -14.75
C SER A 60 -2.42 -13.96 -15.78
N ASP A 61 -3.34 -14.92 -15.75
CA ASP A 61 -4.23 -15.20 -16.87
C ASP A 61 -5.53 -14.39 -16.82
N TYR A 62 -5.91 -13.88 -15.65
CA TYR A 62 -7.20 -13.19 -15.47
C TYR A 62 -7.12 -11.82 -14.82
N LEU A 63 -6.18 -11.59 -13.90
CA LEU A 63 -6.19 -10.37 -13.09
C LEU A 63 -5.12 -9.35 -13.50
N SER A 64 -3.99 -9.80 -14.05
CA SER A 64 -2.83 -8.95 -14.32
C SER A 64 -3.19 -7.78 -15.24
N ASP A 65 -3.82 -8.08 -16.38
CA ASP A 65 -4.22 -7.09 -17.37
C ASP A 65 -5.28 -6.10 -16.86
N PRO A 66 -6.45 -6.52 -16.32
CA PRO A 66 -7.46 -5.58 -15.86
C PRO A 66 -6.98 -4.75 -14.66
N VAL A 67 -6.22 -5.35 -13.74
CA VAL A 67 -5.66 -4.62 -12.59
C VAL A 67 -4.63 -3.60 -13.05
N THR A 68 -3.74 -3.98 -13.96
CA THR A 68 -2.71 -3.06 -14.50
C THR A 68 -3.35 -1.94 -15.30
N TYR A 69 -4.37 -2.25 -16.10
CA TYR A 69 -5.14 -1.24 -16.83
C TYR A 69 -5.80 -0.25 -15.88
N PHE A 70 -6.55 -0.75 -14.88
CA PHE A 70 -7.22 0.08 -13.89
C PHE A 70 -6.21 0.95 -13.14
N TRP A 71 -5.11 0.35 -12.67
CA TRP A 71 -4.09 1.05 -11.90
C TRP A 71 -3.46 2.20 -12.70
N ASN A 72 -3.02 1.92 -13.93
CA ASN A 72 -2.31 2.91 -14.73
C ASN A 72 -3.24 3.96 -15.37
N ASN A 73 -4.37 3.53 -15.93
CA ASN A 73 -5.21 4.40 -16.76
C ASN A 73 -6.34 5.05 -15.99
N ILE A 74 -6.76 4.48 -14.85
CA ILE A 74 -7.86 5.03 -14.06
C ILE A 74 -7.30 5.63 -12.78
N PHE A 75 -6.68 4.82 -11.92
CA PHE A 75 -6.22 5.29 -10.63
C PHE A 75 -5.11 6.32 -10.75
N ILE A 76 -4.03 6.01 -11.47
CA ILE A 76 -2.90 6.94 -11.64
C ILE A 76 -3.36 8.18 -12.41
N ALA A 77 -3.97 8.00 -13.59
CA ALA A 77 -4.30 9.10 -14.47
C ALA A 77 -5.36 10.06 -13.87
N LEU A 78 -6.41 9.53 -13.24
CA LEU A 78 -7.54 10.36 -12.78
C LEU A 78 -7.39 10.84 -11.35
N LEU A 79 -6.76 10.05 -10.48
CA LEU A 79 -6.71 10.35 -9.04
C LEU A 79 -5.31 10.77 -8.63
N TRP A 80 -4.30 9.92 -8.88
CA TRP A 80 -2.96 10.14 -8.34
C TRP A 80 -2.28 11.36 -8.94
N THR A 81 -2.29 11.51 -10.27
CA THR A 81 -1.66 12.65 -10.95
C THR A 81 -2.29 13.96 -10.52
N SER A 82 -3.63 14.06 -10.50
CA SER A 82 -4.33 15.25 -10.03
C SER A 82 -4.08 15.55 -8.56
N PHE A 83 -3.96 14.52 -7.72
CA PHE A 83 -3.60 14.69 -6.31
C PHE A 83 -2.19 15.26 -6.16
N VAL A 84 -1.18 14.65 -6.80
CA VAL A 84 0.22 15.08 -6.70
C VAL A 84 0.41 16.50 -7.23
N ASP A 85 -0.15 16.81 -8.41
CA ASP A 85 -0.10 18.15 -9.00
C ASP A 85 -0.65 19.21 -8.03
N ASN A 86 -1.85 19.01 -7.50
CA ASN A 86 -2.44 19.95 -6.54
C ASN A 86 -1.59 20.09 -5.26
N MET A 87 -0.97 19.02 -4.78
CA MET A 87 -0.08 19.07 -3.62
C MET A 87 1.21 19.87 -3.90
N GLU A 88 1.77 19.75 -5.10
CA GLU A 88 2.93 20.54 -5.52
C GLU A 88 2.58 22.03 -5.64
N ARG A 89 1.41 22.34 -6.20
CA ARG A 89 0.91 23.71 -6.33
C ARG A 89 0.65 24.37 -4.97
N ILE A 90 0.01 23.65 -4.04
CA ILE A 90 -0.15 24.12 -2.65
C ILE A 90 1.21 24.41 -2.00
N LYS A 91 2.20 23.55 -2.23
CA LYS A 91 3.56 23.75 -1.71
C LYS A 91 4.24 24.98 -2.35
N ALA A 92 3.97 25.25 -3.62
CA ALA A 92 4.46 26.43 -4.33
C ALA A 92 3.69 27.73 -3.98
N GLY A 93 2.56 27.63 -3.28
CA GLY A 93 1.69 28.76 -2.98
C GLY A 93 0.76 29.15 -4.13
N GLU A 94 0.58 28.26 -5.11
CA GLU A 94 -0.31 28.45 -6.25
C GLU A 94 -1.73 27.94 -5.97
N PRO A 95 -2.77 28.56 -6.58
CA PRO A 95 -4.13 28.04 -6.50
C PRO A 95 -4.20 26.65 -7.13
N THR A 96 -5.07 25.77 -6.61
CA THR A 96 -5.25 24.41 -7.15
C THR A 96 -5.95 24.41 -8.50
N THR A 97 -5.88 23.28 -9.23
CA THR A 97 -6.64 23.11 -10.49
C THR A 97 -8.14 23.25 -10.27
N LEU A 98 -8.63 22.80 -9.11
CA LEU A 98 -10.02 22.96 -8.69
C LEU A 98 -10.40 24.44 -8.52
N MET A 99 -9.52 25.24 -7.91
CA MET A 99 -9.77 26.67 -7.72
C MET A 99 -9.72 27.45 -9.04
N GLN A 100 -8.86 27.05 -9.97
CA GLN A 100 -8.77 27.67 -11.29
C GLN A 100 -9.96 27.36 -12.18
N ASN A 101 -10.47 26.13 -12.12
CA ASN A 101 -11.58 25.68 -12.95
C ASN A 101 -12.94 25.85 -12.26
N ALA A 102 -12.98 26.49 -11.09
CA ALA A 102 -14.23 26.79 -10.40
C ALA A 102 -15.03 27.84 -11.19
N PRO A 103 -16.34 27.64 -11.39
CA PRO A 103 -17.17 28.65 -12.05
C PRO A 103 -17.17 29.92 -11.20
N MET A 104 -17.01 31.08 -11.84
CA MET A 104 -17.18 32.36 -11.18
C MET A 104 -18.67 32.53 -10.86
N VAL A 105 -19.00 32.59 -9.56
CA VAL A 105 -20.35 32.92 -9.12
C VAL A 105 -20.49 34.44 -9.22
N ASP A 106 -21.35 34.88 -10.14
CA ASP A 106 -21.78 36.29 -10.19
C ASP A 106 -22.77 36.53 -9.04
N PHE A 107 -22.35 37.31 -8.04
CA PHE A 107 -23.17 37.64 -6.88
C PHE A 107 -24.08 38.85 -7.12
N ALA A 108 -24.18 39.37 -8.35
CA ALA A 108 -24.94 40.57 -8.70
C ALA A 108 -26.29 40.29 -9.40
N GLN A 109 -27.05 39.28 -8.95
CA GLN A 109 -28.46 39.10 -9.30
C GLN A 109 -29.39 39.40 -8.12
#